data_AF-A0A536LEI1-F1
#
_entry.id   AF-A0A536LEI1-F1
#
_cell.length_a   1.000
_cell.length_b   1.000
_cell.length_c   1.000
_cell.angle_alpha   90.00
_cell.angle_beta   90.00
_cell.angle_gamma   90.00
#
_symmetry.space_group_name_H-M   'P 1'
#
loop_
_entity.id
_entity.type
_entity.pdbx_description
1 polymer ?
#
loop_
_entity_poly.entity_id
_entity_poly.type
_entity_poly.pdbx_seq_one_letter_code
_entity_poly.pdbx_strand_id
1 'polypeptide(L)'
;MKADQILSQAQDTITVKRVFGEPYEKNGVTVITAAGVLGGGGAGSGEAPGDQGEGSGGGFGVIARPVGAFVIKGDQVSWQPAIDVNRAILGGQILAVIALLTLRTVVRILARR
;
A
#
# COMPACT_ATOMS: atom_id res chain seq x y z
N MET A 1 -7.87 25.85 6.21
CA MET A 1 -8.81 25.17 5.28
C MET A 1 -9.90 24.54 6.12
N LYS A 2 -11.17 24.68 5.72
CA LYS A 2 -12.29 24.14 6.49
C LYS A 2 -12.36 22.61 6.35
N ALA A 3 -12.81 21.90 7.40
CA ALA A 3 -12.76 20.43 7.48
C ALA A 3 -13.62 19.73 6.41
N ASP A 4 -14.70 20.38 5.99
CA ASP A 4 -15.56 20.01 4.86
C ASP A 4 -14.81 19.98 3.51
N GLN A 5 -13.91 20.94 3.27
CA GLN A 5 -13.06 20.97 2.06
C GLN A 5 -11.99 19.87 2.06
N ILE A 6 -11.45 19.50 3.22
CA ILE A 6 -10.48 18.39 3.34
C ILE A 6 -11.19 17.06 3.09
N LEU A 7 -12.41 16.90 3.60
CA LEU A 7 -13.19 15.69 3.39
C LEU A 7 -13.62 15.52 1.92
N SER A 8 -14.01 16.61 1.23
CA SER A 8 -14.33 16.54 -0.20
C SER A 8 -13.10 16.26 -1.06
N GLN A 9 -11.96 16.89 -0.79
CA GLN A 9 -10.72 16.65 -1.53
C GLN A 9 -10.12 15.25 -1.27
N ALA A 10 -10.27 14.74 -0.03
CA ALA A 10 -9.94 13.36 0.31
C ALA A 10 -10.89 12.37 -0.37
N GLN A 11 -12.18 12.65 -0.48
CA GLN A 11 -13.13 11.81 -1.24
C GLN A 11 -12.83 11.79 -2.75
N ASP A 12 -12.47 12.94 -3.34
CA ASP A 12 -12.08 13.00 -4.75
C ASP A 12 -10.75 12.28 -5.03
N THR A 13 -9.79 12.35 -4.10
CA THR A 13 -8.48 11.65 -4.23
C THR A 13 -8.61 10.16 -3.90
N ILE A 14 -9.44 9.81 -2.91
CA ILE A 14 -9.85 8.45 -2.55
C ILE A 14 -11.14 8.12 -3.33
N THR A 15 -11.21 8.50 -4.61
CA THR A 15 -12.23 7.89 -5.45
C THR A 15 -11.82 6.43 -5.60
N VAL A 16 -12.59 5.53 -5.00
CA VAL A 16 -12.54 4.05 -5.02
C VAL A 16 -12.45 3.45 -6.46
N LYS A 17 -12.38 4.29 -7.49
CA LYS A 17 -12.62 3.94 -8.90
C LYS A 17 -11.52 3.22 -9.66
N ARG A 18 -10.34 2.95 -9.12
CA ARG A 18 -9.26 2.33 -9.94
C ARG A 18 -8.47 1.25 -9.23
N VAL A 19 -9.15 0.45 -8.40
CA VAL A 19 -8.59 -0.87 -8.02
C VAL A 19 -8.36 -1.71 -9.26
N PHE A 20 -9.20 -1.54 -10.29
CA PHE A 20 -8.99 -2.09 -11.63
C PHE A 20 -8.84 -0.96 -12.66
N GLY A 21 -7.91 -1.12 -13.58
CA GLY A 21 -7.77 -0.25 -14.75
C GLY A 21 -8.76 -0.65 -15.85
N GLU A 22 -8.98 0.26 -16.80
CA GLU A 22 -9.75 -0.05 -18.00
C GLU A 22 -9.13 -1.24 -18.75
N PRO A 23 -9.94 -2.19 -19.26
CA PRO A 23 -9.42 -3.31 -20.03
C PRO A 23 -8.62 -2.82 -21.25
N TYR A 24 -7.40 -3.30 -21.36
CA TYR A 24 -6.56 -3.08 -22.53
C TYR A 24 -6.50 -4.34 -23.37
N GLU A 25 -6.99 -4.28 -24.60
CA GLU A 25 -7.01 -5.42 -25.50
C GLU A 25 -5.99 -5.28 -26.62
N LYS A 26 -5.18 -6.32 -26.82
CA LYS A 26 -4.23 -6.41 -27.95
C LYS A 26 -3.98 -7.87 -28.32
N ASN A 27 -4.03 -8.17 -29.61
CA ASN A 27 -3.75 -9.51 -30.16
C ASN A 27 -4.62 -10.63 -29.53
N GLY A 28 -5.90 -10.35 -29.27
CA GLY A 28 -6.81 -11.31 -28.62
C GLY A 28 -6.49 -11.59 -27.15
N VAL A 29 -5.70 -10.72 -26.52
CA VAL A 29 -5.41 -10.76 -25.09
C VAL A 29 -5.99 -9.51 -24.44
N THR A 30 -6.84 -9.70 -23.45
CA THR A 30 -7.36 -8.60 -22.62
C THR A 30 -6.61 -8.56 -21.30
N VAL A 31 -6.07 -7.38 -20.95
CA VAL A 31 -5.35 -7.14 -19.71
C VAL A 31 -6.15 -6.15 -18.86
N ILE A 32 -6.49 -6.56 -17.65
CA ILE A 32 -7.16 -5.71 -16.65
C ILE A 32 -6.18 -5.53 -15.50
N THR A 33 -5.56 -4.35 -15.40
CA THR A 33 -4.58 -4.07 -14.35
C THR A 33 -5.27 -3.90 -13.01
N ALA A 34 -4.57 -4.24 -11.93
CA ALA A 34 -5.05 -4.10 -10.57
C ALA A 34 -4.05 -3.33 -9.70
N ALA A 35 -4.55 -2.38 -8.92
CA ALA A 35 -3.79 -1.56 -7.99
C ALA A 35 -4.36 -1.67 -6.56
N GLY A 36 -3.45 -1.76 -5.59
CA GLY A 36 -3.79 -1.62 -4.18
C GLY A 36 -3.71 -0.15 -3.79
N VAL A 37 -4.80 0.40 -3.26
CA VAL A 37 -4.89 1.79 -2.81
C VAL A 37 -5.12 1.80 -1.31
N LEU A 38 -4.34 2.60 -0.59
CA LEU A 38 -4.50 2.84 0.83
C LEU A 38 -4.49 4.35 1.05
N GLY A 39 -5.47 4.87 1.79
CA GLY A 39 -5.57 6.29 2.10
C GLY A 39 -6.11 6.53 3.49
N GLY A 40 -5.82 7.70 4.04
CA GLY A 40 -6.28 8.13 5.34
C GLY A 40 -6.14 9.63 5.52
N GLY A 41 -6.87 10.20 6.48
CA GLY A 41 -6.79 11.62 6.79
C GLY A 41 -7.33 11.92 8.18
N GLY A 42 -7.06 13.13 8.65
CA GLY A 42 -7.48 13.62 9.95
C GLY A 42 -7.57 15.14 9.97
N ALA A 43 -8.44 15.68 10.81
CA ALA A 43 -8.63 17.11 11.00
C ALA A 43 -8.88 17.42 12.48
N GLY A 44 -8.60 18.65 12.87
CA GLY A 44 -8.85 19.17 14.21
C GLY A 44 -9.03 20.68 14.18
N SER A 45 -9.80 21.18 15.15
CA SER A 45 -10.03 22.61 15.37
C SER A 45 -10.00 22.91 16.86
N GLY A 46 -9.70 24.15 17.21
CA GLY A 46 -9.71 24.64 18.57
C GLY A 46 -9.91 26.15 18.64
N GLU A 47 -10.55 26.59 19.71
CA GLU A 47 -10.84 27.98 20.01
C GLU A 47 -10.13 28.40 21.30
N ALA A 48 -9.47 29.55 21.30
CA ALA A 48 -8.90 30.13 22.50
C ALA A 48 -9.94 30.99 23.24
N PRO A 49 -9.93 31.05 24.58
CA PRO A 49 -10.85 31.93 25.33
C PRO A 49 -10.62 33.42 25.02
N GLY A 50 -11.71 34.16 24.81
CA GLY A 50 -11.67 35.59 24.45
C GLY A 50 -11.33 35.82 22.96
N ASP A 51 -10.91 37.02 22.59
CA ASP A 51 -10.54 37.39 21.20
C ASP A 51 -9.15 36.86 20.76
N GLN A 52 -8.65 35.81 21.42
CA GLN A 52 -7.32 35.25 21.17
C GLN A 52 -7.24 34.33 19.94
N GLY A 53 -8.37 34.15 19.25
CA GLY A 53 -8.44 33.57 17.92
C GLY A 53 -8.79 32.08 17.88
N GLU A 54 -9.08 31.62 16.66
CA GLU A 54 -9.43 30.23 16.35
C GLU A 54 -8.36 29.59 15.46
N GLY A 55 -8.17 28.29 15.65
CA GLY A 55 -7.25 27.48 14.84
C GLY A 55 -7.94 26.25 14.26
N SER A 56 -7.65 25.94 13.00
CA SER A 56 -8.04 24.67 12.40
C SER A 56 -6.93 24.14 11.49
N GLY A 57 -6.82 22.82 11.43
CA GLY A 57 -5.84 22.12 10.62
C GLY A 57 -6.30 20.71 10.28
N GLY A 58 -5.75 20.16 9.21
CA GLY A 58 -5.99 18.79 8.81
C GLY A 58 -5.11 18.40 7.63
N GLY A 59 -5.09 17.11 7.33
CA GLY A 59 -4.33 16.55 6.24
C GLY A 59 -4.82 15.17 5.86
N PHE A 60 -4.46 14.73 4.65
CA PHE A 60 -4.74 13.40 4.15
C PHE A 60 -3.56 12.91 3.31
N GLY A 61 -3.49 11.60 3.11
CA GLY A 61 -2.49 10.95 2.28
C GLY A 61 -3.06 9.71 1.59
N VAL A 62 -2.57 9.43 0.39
CA VAL A 62 -2.95 8.26 -0.41
C VAL A 62 -1.68 7.63 -0.99
N ILE A 63 -1.59 6.31 -0.90
CA ILE A 63 -0.56 5.49 -1.54
C ILE A 63 -1.26 4.52 -2.47
N ALA A 64 -0.81 4.47 -3.72
CA ALA A 64 -1.21 3.47 -4.69
C ALA A 64 0.01 2.63 -5.10
N ARG A 65 -0.17 1.32 -5.22
CA ARG A 65 0.86 0.41 -5.73
C ARG A 65 0.25 -0.60 -6.71
N PRO A 66 0.97 -0.98 -7.78
CA PRO A 66 0.53 -2.09 -8.63
C PRO A 66 0.52 -3.39 -7.80
N VAL A 67 -0.53 -4.20 -7.96
CA VAL A 67 -0.62 -5.52 -7.30
C VAL A 67 -0.62 -6.66 -8.31
N GLY A 68 -1.04 -6.41 -9.54
CA GLY A 68 -1.00 -7.38 -10.63
C GLY A 68 -1.93 -7.01 -11.78
N ALA A 69 -2.27 -8.00 -12.60
CA ALA A 69 -3.27 -7.87 -13.66
C ALA A 69 -3.97 -9.21 -13.89
N PHE A 70 -5.25 -9.14 -14.27
CA PHE A 70 -5.92 -10.27 -14.92
C PHE A 70 -5.56 -10.27 -16.40
N VAL A 71 -5.17 -11.43 -16.90
CA VAL A 71 -4.86 -11.66 -18.32
C VAL A 71 -5.85 -12.71 -18.83
N ILE A 72 -6.68 -12.28 -19.78
CA ILE A 72 -7.73 -13.07 -20.42
C ILE A 72 -7.28 -13.41 -21.83
N LYS A 73 -7.34 -14.69 -22.20
CA LYS A 73 -6.99 -15.21 -23.53
C LYS A 73 -8.05 -16.22 -23.95
N GLY A 74 -8.98 -15.80 -24.82
CA GLY A 74 -10.18 -16.59 -25.11
C GLY A 74 -10.95 -16.85 -23.82
N ASP A 75 -11.22 -18.13 -23.52
CA ASP A 75 -11.97 -18.54 -22.32
C ASP A 75 -11.10 -18.72 -21.06
N GLN A 76 -9.78 -18.48 -21.17
CA GLN A 76 -8.86 -18.63 -20.04
C GLN A 76 -8.60 -17.29 -19.34
N VAL A 77 -8.74 -17.27 -18.01
CA VAL A 77 -8.41 -16.13 -17.16
C VAL A 77 -7.25 -16.52 -16.24
N SER A 78 -6.20 -15.70 -16.20
CA SER A 78 -5.04 -15.90 -15.33
C SER A 78 -4.71 -14.63 -14.54
N TRP A 79 -4.25 -14.80 -13.30
CA TRP A 79 -3.73 -13.71 -12.49
C TRP A 79 -2.22 -13.60 -12.65
N GLN A 80 -1.73 -12.40 -12.96
CA GLN A 80 -0.31 -12.08 -13.09
C GLN A 80 0.09 -11.09 -11.98
N PRO A 81 0.72 -11.55 -10.88
CA PRO A 81 1.08 -10.68 -9.77
C PRO A 81 2.23 -9.74 -10.12
N ALA A 82 2.19 -8.50 -9.61
CA ALA A 82 3.30 -7.57 -9.67
C ALA A 82 4.29 -7.85 -8.53
N ILE A 83 5.16 -8.85 -8.72
CA ILE A 83 6.15 -9.26 -7.71
C ILE A 83 7.39 -8.34 -7.79
N ASP A 84 7.75 -7.73 -6.66
CA ASP A 84 9.02 -7.04 -6.48
C ASP A 84 10.11 -8.04 -6.05
N VAL A 85 10.90 -8.47 -7.02
CA VAL A 85 11.99 -9.44 -6.81
C VAL A 85 13.05 -8.88 -5.87
N ASN A 86 13.36 -7.58 -5.93
CA ASN A 86 14.36 -6.96 -5.05
C ASN A 86 13.89 -7.01 -3.60
N ARG A 87 12.61 -6.73 -3.36
CA ARG A 87 12.01 -6.83 -2.03
C ARG A 87 11.98 -8.26 -1.50
N ALA A 88 11.69 -9.23 -2.37
CA ALA A 88 11.73 -10.66 -2.01
C ALA A 88 13.16 -11.11 -1.64
N ILE A 89 14.17 -10.69 -2.41
CA ILE A 89 15.58 -10.96 -2.12
C ILE A 89 15.98 -10.38 -0.76
N LEU A 90 15.63 -9.12 -0.50
CA LEU A 90 15.93 -8.47 0.79
C LEU A 90 15.29 -9.22 1.96
N GLY A 91 14.03 -9.64 1.82
CA GLY A 91 13.35 -10.47 2.81
C GLY A 91 14.07 -11.81 3.05
N GLY A 92 14.49 -12.47 1.98
CA GLY A 92 15.30 -13.69 2.05
C GLY A 92 16.64 -13.49 2.77
N GLN A 93 17.34 -12.39 2.50
CA GLN A 93 18.60 -12.04 3.17
C GLN A 93 18.41 -11.83 4.68
N ILE A 94 17.36 -11.10 5.08
CA ILE A 94 17.03 -10.88 6.50
C ILE A 94 16.72 -12.21 7.18
N LEU A 95 15.89 -13.06 6.56
CA LEU A 95 15.58 -14.39 7.09
C LEU A 95 16.82 -15.27 7.24
N ALA A 96 17.73 -15.24 6.26
CA ALA A 96 18.99 -15.98 6.33
C ALA A 96 19.89 -15.51 7.48
N VAL A 97 20.02 -14.19 7.68
CA VAL A 97 20.78 -13.63 8.81
C VAL A 97 20.17 -14.07 10.13
N ILE A 98 18.84 -13.99 10.28
CA ILE A 98 18.15 -14.44 11.50
C ILE A 98 18.40 -15.93 11.75
N ALA A 99 18.26 -16.78 10.73
CA ALA A 99 18.50 -18.22 10.83
C ALA A 99 19.95 -18.54 11.22
N LEU A 100 20.93 -17.81 10.69
CA LEU A 100 22.34 -17.98 11.06
C LEU A 100 22.59 -17.58 12.52
N LEU A 101 21.98 -16.49 12.99
CA LEU A 101 22.12 -16.04 14.37
C LEU A 101 21.44 -16.99 15.37
N THR A 102 20.26 -17.51 15.05
CA THR A 102 19.57 -18.51 15.88
C THR A 102 20.35 -19.82 15.93
N LEU A 103 20.83 -20.31 14.78
CA LEU A 103 21.67 -21.51 14.71
C LEU A 103 22.96 -21.33 15.53
N ARG A 104 23.66 -20.20 15.35
CA ARG A 104 24.87 -19.87 16.14
C ARG A 104 24.58 -19.91 17.64
N THR A 105 23.42 -19.43 18.07
CA THR A 105 23.02 -19.39 19.48
C THR A 105 22.76 -20.80 20.01
N VAL A 106 22.03 -21.63 19.26
CA VAL A 106 21.76 -23.03 19.61
C VAL A 106 23.06 -23.83 19.70
N VAL A 107 23.94 -23.72 18.71
CA VAL A 107 25.25 -24.40 18.72
C VAL A 107 26.09 -23.99 19.92
N ARG A 108 26.11 -22.70 20.28
CA ARG A 108 26.83 -22.21 21.47
C ARG A 108 26.27 -22.76 22.78
N ILE A 109 24.95 -22.92 22.88
CA ILE A 109 24.32 -23.49 24.08
C ILE A 109 24.66 -24.97 24.20
N LEU A 110 24.58 -25.71 23.10
CA LEU A 110 24.91 -27.13 23.07
C LEU A 110 26.39 -27.39 23.34
N ALA A 111 27.29 -26.55 22.84
CA ALA A 111 28.74 -26.66 23.09
C ALA A 111 29.19 -26.22 24.49
N ARG A 112 28.31 -25.59 25.29
CA ARG A 112 28.58 -25.20 26.68
C ARG A 112 28.06 -26.23 27.70
N ARG A 113 27.34 -27.25 27.26
CA ARG A 113 26.95 -28.42 28.06
C ARG A 113 27.99 -29.52 27.89
#